data_AF-A0A937VVN8-F1
#
_entry.id   AF-A0A937VVN8-F1
#
_cell.length_a   1.000
_cell.length_b   1.000
_cell.length_c   1.000
_cell.angle_alpha   90.00
_cell.angle_beta   90.00
_cell.angle_gamma   90.00
#
_symmetry.space_group_name_H-M   'P 1'
#
loop_
_entity.id
_entity.type
_entity.pdbx_description
1 polymer ?
#
loop_
_entity_poly.entity_id
_entity_poly.type
_entity_poly.pdbx_seq_one_letter_code
_entity_poly.pdbx_strand_id
1 'polypeptide(L)'
;MRQAMLSHSAAGMILNTEYHYVDHLVPLCSILDIPLVVTEQEMADQIREFYPPLNICLIENYTDLPSYIADHFDVVFYCYIRMVFDEIFFFQQKARNKKIHTIWCPHGNSDKGQHHLFFELLRDEGYALLYGEQMLDVFKEKEVLQKLKEYRLIGNFRKAFYKKNKTFYDNLVKSKIVKYLPENKKTILYAPTWKDKESSTSFYDAALLIVEKLPDEYNLIIKPHPNILLRDPAFMEKFSLLCENRQNTLLINDFPTIYPLLDYIDIYIGDHSSVGYDCLSFNKPMFFLNQNERDPYLDRGAYLHRCGTEIKKHQYADIYSIIEAFLPSDFSHFHEIRNKMAQYCFGPEKEIEEIKKSIESLLSTLPDKELNFF
;
A
#
# COMPACT_ATOMS: atom_id res chain seq x y z
N MET A 1 6.91 -18.69 28.23
CA MET A 1 6.51 -19.33 26.96
C MET A 1 7.65 -19.06 25.98
N ARG A 2 8.44 -20.06 25.56
CA ARG A 2 9.55 -19.84 24.62
C ARG A 2 8.93 -19.56 23.24
N GLN A 3 9.19 -18.37 22.70
CA GLN A 3 8.91 -18.03 21.30
C GLN A 3 9.60 -19.09 20.42
N ALA A 4 8.86 -19.72 19.51
CA ALA A 4 9.47 -20.57 18.50
C ALA A 4 10.42 -19.67 17.68
N MET A 5 11.72 -19.98 17.69
CA MET A 5 12.67 -19.27 16.85
C MET A 5 12.34 -19.60 15.39
N LEU A 6 12.32 -18.59 14.53
CA LEU A 6 12.23 -18.79 13.08
C LEU A 6 13.36 -19.73 12.63
N SER A 7 13.07 -20.59 11.66
CA SER A 7 14.05 -21.53 11.10
C SER A 7 15.23 -20.83 10.42
N HIS A 8 15.04 -19.56 10.02
CA HIS A 8 16.01 -18.72 9.32
C HIS A 8 16.06 -17.33 9.95
N SER A 9 17.23 -16.68 9.92
CA SER A 9 17.29 -15.26 10.26
C SER A 9 16.72 -14.44 9.10
N ALA A 10 15.73 -13.59 9.40
CA ALA A 10 15.00 -12.84 8.38
C ALA A 10 14.90 -11.36 8.74
N ALA A 11 14.77 -10.52 7.72
CA ALA A 11 14.47 -9.10 7.86
C ALA A 11 13.53 -8.64 6.73
N GLY A 12 12.74 -7.60 7.00
CA GLY A 12 12.22 -6.76 5.91
C GLY A 12 13.29 -5.77 5.46
N MET A 13 13.22 -5.31 4.21
CA MET A 13 14.17 -4.32 3.71
C MET A 13 13.52 -3.30 2.78
N ILE A 14 13.75 -2.02 3.05
CA ILE A 14 13.41 -0.90 2.17
C ILE A 14 14.70 -0.18 1.80
N LEU A 15 14.87 0.10 0.51
CA LEU A 15 16.03 0.80 -0.03
C LEU A 15 15.63 2.21 -0.46
N ASN A 16 16.50 3.18 -0.22
CA ASN A 16 16.34 4.57 -0.67
C ASN A 16 15.01 5.18 -0.17
N THR A 17 14.49 6.17 -0.89
CA THR A 17 13.31 6.96 -0.54
C THR A 17 11.97 6.32 -0.96
N GLU A 18 11.85 4.99 -0.90
CA GLU A 18 10.65 4.27 -1.34
C GLU A 18 9.59 4.18 -0.21
N TYR A 19 9.12 5.34 0.24
CA TYR A 19 8.24 5.48 1.40
C TYR A 19 6.91 4.72 1.29
N HIS A 20 6.41 4.44 0.08
CA HIS A 20 5.18 3.65 -0.10
C HIS A 20 5.34 2.18 0.30
N TYR A 21 6.56 1.64 0.46
CA TYR A 21 6.75 0.28 0.97
C TYR A 21 6.61 0.17 2.49
N VAL A 22 6.68 1.29 3.21
CA VAL A 22 6.63 1.34 4.68
C VAL A 22 5.35 0.69 5.21
N ASP A 23 4.18 1.05 4.66
CA ASP A 23 2.88 0.53 5.14
C ASP A 23 2.60 -0.93 4.75
N HIS A 24 3.56 -1.59 4.11
CA HIS A 24 3.52 -3.03 3.80
C HIS A 24 4.57 -3.80 4.59
N LEU A 25 5.81 -3.32 4.64
CA LEU A 25 6.89 -4.03 5.31
C LEU A 25 6.90 -3.81 6.83
N VAL A 26 6.46 -2.66 7.35
CA VAL A 26 6.33 -2.48 8.82
C VAL A 26 5.31 -3.44 9.43
N PRO A 27 4.06 -3.53 8.91
CA PRO A 27 3.09 -4.51 9.43
C PRO A 27 3.61 -5.95 9.33
N LEU A 28 4.24 -6.31 8.22
CA LEU A 28 4.79 -7.65 7.99
C LEU A 28 5.89 -7.98 9.01
N CYS A 29 6.86 -7.08 9.18
CA CYS A 29 7.97 -7.26 10.12
C CYS A 29 7.46 -7.36 11.56
N SER A 30 6.45 -6.56 11.93
CA SER A 30 5.85 -6.62 13.26
C SER A 30 5.08 -7.93 13.51
N ILE A 31 4.38 -8.46 12.51
CA ILE A 31 3.69 -9.76 12.60
C ILE A 31 4.70 -10.89 12.80
N LEU A 32 5.80 -10.87 12.05
CA LEU A 32 6.82 -11.91 12.08
C LEU A 32 7.79 -11.77 13.26
N ASP A 33 7.82 -10.61 13.92
CA ASP A 33 8.81 -10.26 14.95
C ASP A 33 10.24 -10.29 14.42
N ILE A 34 10.46 -9.65 13.26
CA ILE A 34 11.76 -9.53 12.59
C ILE A 34 12.14 -8.05 12.43
N PRO A 35 13.44 -7.73 12.33
CA PRO A 35 13.87 -6.37 12.06
C PRO A 35 13.45 -5.88 10.67
N LEU A 36 13.27 -4.57 10.56
CA LEU A 36 13.18 -3.87 9.28
C LEU A 36 14.48 -3.10 9.04
N VAL A 37 15.17 -3.42 7.94
CA VAL A 37 16.34 -2.69 7.48
C VAL A 37 15.90 -1.52 6.61
N VAL A 38 16.43 -0.33 6.90
CA VAL A 38 16.22 0.90 6.12
C VAL A 38 17.55 1.60 5.89
N THR A 39 17.67 2.36 4.80
CA THR A 39 18.88 3.13 4.48
C THR A 39 18.77 4.61 4.81
N GLU A 40 17.55 5.13 4.94
CA GLU A 40 17.28 6.56 5.16
C GLU A 40 16.90 6.85 6.62
N GLN A 41 17.60 7.79 7.25
CA GLN A 41 17.30 8.24 8.62
C GLN A 41 15.88 8.83 8.72
N GLU A 42 15.46 9.64 7.74
CA GLU A 42 14.11 10.22 7.68
C GLU A 42 13.01 9.14 7.67
N MET A 43 13.23 8.05 6.94
CA MET A 43 12.32 6.91 6.92
C MET A 43 12.28 6.20 8.29
N ALA A 44 13.42 6.01 8.93
CA ALA A 44 13.47 5.42 10.28
C ALA A 44 12.68 6.27 11.27
N ASP A 45 12.79 7.60 11.21
CA ASP A 45 12.06 8.52 12.08
C ASP A 45 10.55 8.53 11.79
N GLN A 46 10.17 8.53 10.50
CA GLN A 46 8.77 8.39 10.11
C GLN A 46 8.17 7.06 10.61
N ILE A 47 8.92 5.95 10.54
CA ILE A 47 8.44 4.67 11.07
C ILE A 47 8.20 4.76 12.58
N ARG A 48 9.15 5.33 13.34
CA ARG A 48 9.03 5.50 14.79
C ARG A 48 7.86 6.38 15.19
N GLU A 49 7.50 7.35 14.36
CA GLU A 49 6.41 8.28 14.62
C GLU A 49 5.03 7.69 14.30
N PHE A 50 4.90 6.98 13.17
CA PHE A 50 3.61 6.57 12.62
C PHE A 50 3.23 5.11 12.88
N TYR A 51 4.11 4.32 13.48
CA TYR A 51 3.87 2.90 13.76
C TYR A 51 4.18 2.52 15.21
N PRO A 52 3.53 1.46 15.74
CA PRO A 52 3.95 0.83 16.99
C PRO A 52 5.44 0.43 16.95
N PRO A 53 6.09 0.30 18.12
CA PRO A 53 7.51 -0.02 18.19
C PRO A 53 7.89 -1.25 17.34
N LEU A 54 8.92 -1.07 16.51
CA LEU A 54 9.52 -2.08 15.65
C LEU A 54 11.03 -2.03 15.81
N ASN A 55 11.70 -3.18 15.68
CA ASN A 55 13.16 -3.21 15.59
C ASN A 55 13.60 -2.68 14.21
N ILE A 56 14.19 -1.48 14.18
CA ILE A 56 14.67 -0.84 12.95
C ILE A 56 16.20 -0.92 12.92
N CYS A 57 16.73 -1.52 11.85
CA CYS A 57 18.15 -1.55 11.54
C CYS A 57 18.46 -0.47 10.50
N LEU A 58 18.93 0.70 10.94
CA LEU A 58 19.36 1.77 10.03
C LEU A 58 20.80 1.52 9.56
N ILE A 59 20.99 1.53 8.24
CA ILE A 59 22.31 1.41 7.60
C ILE A 59 22.49 2.60 6.65
N GLU A 60 23.01 3.70 7.18
CA GLU A 60 23.18 4.96 6.43
C GLU A 60 24.24 4.84 5.32
N ASN A 61 25.31 4.07 5.57
CA ASN A 61 26.34 3.84 4.56
C ASN A 61 25.94 2.70 3.63
N TYR A 62 25.47 3.06 2.44
CA TYR A 62 25.03 2.10 1.42
C TYR A 62 26.12 1.09 1.01
N THR A 63 27.41 1.41 1.20
CA THR A 63 28.50 0.47 0.89
C THR A 63 28.61 -0.67 1.89
N ASP A 64 28.13 -0.49 3.12
CA ASP A 64 28.13 -1.52 4.17
C ASP A 64 26.91 -2.44 4.10
N LEU A 65 25.80 -1.95 3.52
CA LEU A 65 24.52 -2.66 3.41
C LEU A 65 24.67 -4.08 2.84
N PRO A 66 25.32 -4.30 1.67
CA PRO A 66 25.48 -5.65 1.11
C PRO A 66 26.17 -6.64 2.06
N SER A 67 27.22 -6.18 2.74
CA SER A 67 27.99 -7.01 3.67
C SER A 67 27.15 -7.36 4.89
N TYR A 68 26.52 -6.35 5.49
CA TYR A 68 25.68 -6.50 6.67
C TYR A 68 24.53 -7.50 6.42
N ILE A 69 23.78 -7.33 5.32
CA ILE A 69 22.66 -8.23 5.02
C ILE A 69 23.15 -9.67 4.85
N ALA A 70 24.26 -9.88 4.14
CA ALA A 70 24.83 -11.21 3.93
C ALA A 70 25.33 -11.86 5.22
N ASP A 71 25.88 -11.08 6.15
CA ASP A 71 26.38 -11.56 7.45
C ASP A 71 25.25 -11.90 8.43
N HIS A 72 24.14 -11.17 8.40
CA HIS A 72 23.11 -11.26 9.45
C HIS A 72 21.84 -12.02 9.04
N PHE A 73 21.47 -12.02 7.76
CA PHE A 73 20.17 -12.55 7.32
C PHE A 73 20.31 -13.65 6.28
N ASP A 74 19.49 -14.68 6.43
CA ASP A 74 19.32 -15.76 5.46
C ASP A 74 18.17 -15.45 4.50
N VAL A 75 17.19 -14.65 4.94
CA VAL A 75 15.98 -14.29 4.18
C VAL A 75 15.72 -12.79 4.24
N VAL A 76 15.31 -12.21 3.11
CA VAL A 76 14.89 -10.82 3.00
C VAL A 76 13.48 -10.72 2.39
N PHE A 77 12.55 -10.12 3.14
CA PHE A 77 11.24 -9.70 2.63
C PHE A 77 11.38 -8.31 2.00
N TYR A 78 10.98 -8.17 0.74
CA TYR A 78 11.21 -6.95 -0.03
C TYR A 78 10.17 -6.77 -1.14
N CYS A 79 9.99 -5.54 -1.63
CA CYS A 79 8.96 -5.21 -2.63
C CYS A 79 9.50 -5.02 -4.08
N TYR A 80 10.83 -5.09 -4.26
CA TYR A 80 11.48 -4.87 -5.56
C TYR A 80 11.53 -6.14 -6.41
N ILE A 81 11.83 -5.99 -7.70
CA ILE A 81 12.10 -7.13 -8.58
C ILE A 81 13.45 -7.78 -8.23
N ARG A 82 13.59 -9.07 -8.56
CA ARG A 82 14.80 -9.85 -8.24
C ARG A 82 16.10 -9.26 -8.79
N MET A 83 16.05 -8.69 -9.98
CA MET A 83 17.22 -8.06 -10.63
C MET A 83 17.88 -7.00 -9.76
N VAL A 84 17.10 -6.15 -9.09
CA VAL A 84 17.63 -5.09 -8.19
C VAL A 84 18.36 -5.70 -7.01
N PHE A 85 17.83 -6.78 -6.43
CA PHE A 85 18.49 -7.48 -5.34
C PHE A 85 19.82 -8.10 -5.80
N ASP A 86 19.81 -8.81 -6.92
CA ASP A 86 21.02 -9.48 -7.41
C ASP A 86 22.12 -8.45 -7.74
N GLU A 87 21.79 -7.29 -8.32
CA GLU A 87 22.76 -6.21 -8.59
C GLU A 87 23.48 -5.72 -7.31
N ILE A 88 22.77 -5.64 -6.19
CA ILE A 88 23.30 -5.12 -4.93
C ILE A 88 24.07 -6.20 -4.15
N PHE A 89 23.55 -7.42 -4.09
CA PHE A 89 24.03 -8.45 -3.15
C PHE A 89 24.89 -9.54 -3.81
N PHE A 90 25.04 -9.59 -5.13
CA PHE A 90 25.76 -10.66 -5.84
C PHE A 90 27.19 -10.89 -5.32
N PHE A 91 27.99 -9.83 -5.23
CA PHE A 91 29.40 -9.97 -4.82
C PHE A 91 29.55 -10.46 -3.38
N GLN A 92 28.72 -9.97 -2.46
CA GLN A 92 28.82 -10.34 -1.05
C GLN A 92 28.32 -11.77 -0.78
N GLN A 93 27.29 -12.19 -1.51
CA GLN A 93 26.83 -13.57 -1.54
C GLN A 93 27.94 -14.51 -2.02
N LYS A 94 28.59 -14.18 -3.15
CA LYS A 94 29.70 -14.95 -3.70
C LYS A 94 30.91 -15.00 -2.78
N ALA A 95 31.28 -13.88 -2.17
CA ALA A 95 32.41 -13.78 -1.24
C ALA A 95 32.23 -14.66 0.01
N ARG A 96 30.99 -14.88 0.44
CA ARG A 96 30.64 -15.70 1.62
C ARG A 96 30.25 -17.14 1.29
N ASN A 97 30.18 -17.50 0.01
CA ASN A 97 29.54 -18.73 -0.45
C ASN A 97 28.16 -18.94 0.22
N LYS A 98 27.38 -17.85 0.34
CA LYS A 98 26.07 -17.82 0.98
C LYS A 98 25.03 -17.27 0.03
N LYS A 99 23.91 -18.00 -0.11
CA LYS A 99 22.73 -17.48 -0.80
C LYS A 99 21.78 -16.82 0.19
N ILE A 100 21.34 -15.62 -0.13
CA ILE A 100 20.30 -14.92 0.60
C ILE A 100 19.00 -15.15 -0.17
N HIS A 101 18.01 -15.69 0.52
CA HIS A 101 16.70 -15.92 -0.07
C HIS A 101 15.88 -14.64 -0.04
N THR A 102 15.19 -14.38 -1.12
CA THR A 102 14.24 -13.29 -1.20
C THR A 102 12.81 -13.83 -1.16
N ILE A 103 11.91 -13.07 -0.55
CA ILE A 103 10.47 -13.29 -0.63
C ILE A 103 9.83 -11.98 -1.06
N TRP A 104 9.28 -11.97 -2.27
CA TRP A 104 8.60 -10.79 -2.78
C TRP A 104 7.31 -10.51 -2.01
N CYS A 105 7.12 -9.24 -1.65
CA CYS A 105 5.97 -8.75 -0.92
C CYS A 105 5.19 -7.71 -1.74
N PRO A 106 3.85 -7.81 -1.79
CA PRO A 106 3.04 -6.90 -2.58
C PRO A 106 2.83 -5.57 -1.86
N HIS A 107 3.09 -4.46 -2.56
CA HIS A 107 2.93 -3.10 -2.04
C HIS A 107 1.55 -2.49 -2.37
N GLY A 108 0.52 -3.31 -2.20
CA GLY A 108 -0.87 -2.97 -2.44
C GLY A 108 -1.50 -3.83 -3.55
N ASN A 109 -2.81 -3.91 -3.53
CA ASN A 109 -3.57 -4.54 -4.60
C ASN A 109 -4.04 -3.46 -5.57
N SER A 110 -3.87 -3.66 -6.87
CA SER A 110 -4.14 -2.63 -7.88
C SER A 110 -4.64 -3.23 -9.18
N ASP A 111 -5.44 -2.46 -9.89
CA ASP A 111 -5.86 -2.74 -11.26
C ASP A 111 -4.75 -2.41 -12.29
N LYS A 112 -3.74 -1.65 -11.86
CA LYS A 112 -2.57 -1.28 -12.67
C LYS A 112 -1.64 -2.47 -12.89
N GLY A 113 -0.87 -2.44 -13.97
CA GLY A 113 0.04 -3.53 -14.33
C GLY A 113 -0.58 -4.59 -15.25
N GLN A 114 -1.86 -4.45 -15.59
CA GLN A 114 -2.46 -5.21 -16.70
C GLN A 114 -1.80 -4.84 -18.03
N HIS A 115 -1.51 -3.55 -18.23
CA HIS A 115 -0.96 -2.99 -19.45
C HIS A 115 0.56 -2.73 -19.39
N HIS A 116 1.24 -3.20 -18.33
CA HIS A 116 2.67 -2.99 -18.10
C HIS A 116 3.38 -4.24 -17.62
N LEU A 117 4.66 -4.35 -17.98
CA LEU A 117 5.51 -5.53 -17.76
C LEU A 117 5.93 -5.77 -16.30
N PHE A 118 5.33 -5.07 -15.32
CA PHE A 118 5.83 -5.11 -13.93
C PHE A 118 5.75 -6.52 -13.34
N PHE A 119 4.59 -7.19 -13.45
CA PHE A 119 4.42 -8.53 -12.89
C PHE A 119 5.29 -9.55 -13.63
N GLU A 120 5.45 -9.41 -14.94
CA GLU A 120 6.30 -10.26 -15.78
C GLU A 120 7.77 -10.22 -15.33
N LEU A 121 8.24 -9.11 -14.74
CA LEU A 121 9.59 -9.00 -14.16
C LEU A 121 9.75 -9.77 -12.84
N LEU A 122 8.66 -10.24 -12.23
CA LEU A 122 8.69 -11.10 -11.04
C LEU A 122 8.89 -12.58 -11.40
N ARG A 123 8.98 -12.93 -12.69
CA ARG A 123 9.24 -14.31 -13.16
C ARG A 123 10.56 -14.90 -12.66
N ASP A 124 11.51 -14.03 -12.29
CA ASP A 124 12.81 -14.42 -11.79
C ASP A 124 12.79 -14.63 -10.27
N GLU A 125 11.65 -14.35 -9.61
CA GLU A 125 11.52 -14.65 -8.20
C GLU A 125 11.11 -16.10 -7.92
N GLY A 126 11.65 -16.65 -6.83
CA GLY A 126 11.31 -17.99 -6.37
C GLY A 126 10.12 -18.02 -5.41
N TYR A 127 9.95 -16.99 -4.58
CA TYR A 127 8.99 -17.01 -3.47
C TYR A 127 8.23 -15.70 -3.39
N ALA A 128 6.92 -15.78 -3.14
CA ALA A 128 6.06 -14.59 -3.05
C ALA A 128 4.99 -14.71 -1.97
N LEU A 129 4.67 -13.58 -1.36
CA LEU A 129 3.40 -13.40 -0.65
C LEU A 129 2.41 -12.72 -1.58
N LEU A 130 1.15 -13.14 -1.55
CA LEU A 130 0.08 -12.56 -2.37
C LEU A 130 -1.12 -12.24 -1.46
N TYR A 131 -1.89 -11.20 -1.78
CA TYR A 131 -3.08 -10.86 -0.99
C TYR A 131 -4.16 -11.95 -1.10
N GLY A 132 -4.65 -12.24 -2.30
CA GLY A 132 -5.75 -13.18 -2.53
C GLY A 132 -5.89 -13.57 -3.99
N GLU A 133 -7.06 -14.14 -4.33
CA GLU A 133 -7.34 -14.73 -5.66
C GLU A 133 -7.15 -13.72 -6.80
N GLN A 134 -7.51 -12.45 -6.61
CA GLN A 134 -7.32 -11.44 -7.64
C GLN A 134 -5.86 -11.32 -8.09
N MET A 135 -4.93 -11.18 -7.15
CA MET A 135 -3.51 -11.10 -7.46
C MET A 135 -2.99 -12.42 -8.03
N LEU A 136 -3.51 -13.55 -7.55
CA LEU A 136 -3.19 -14.86 -8.08
C LEU A 136 -3.57 -15.00 -9.55
N ASP A 137 -4.74 -14.51 -9.95
CA ASP A 137 -5.20 -14.51 -11.34
C ASP A 137 -4.31 -13.64 -12.23
N VAL A 138 -3.87 -12.46 -11.75
CA VAL A 138 -2.88 -11.65 -12.47
C VAL A 138 -1.59 -12.44 -12.68
N PHE A 139 -1.08 -13.12 -11.65
CA PHE A 139 0.14 -13.92 -11.77
C PHE A 139 -0.02 -15.10 -12.75
N LYS A 140 -1.20 -15.73 -12.83
CA LYS A 140 -1.50 -16.77 -13.84
C LYS A 140 -1.49 -16.18 -15.26
N GLU A 141 -2.21 -15.08 -15.46
CA GLU A 141 -2.37 -14.43 -16.76
C GLU A 141 -1.05 -13.89 -17.31
N LYS A 142 -0.17 -13.43 -16.42
CA LYS A 142 1.17 -12.94 -16.76
C LYS A 142 2.22 -14.05 -16.84
N GLU A 143 1.83 -15.31 -16.71
CA GLU A 143 2.73 -16.46 -16.78
C GLU A 143 3.86 -16.45 -15.73
N VAL A 144 3.60 -15.81 -14.58
CA VAL A 144 4.54 -15.67 -13.45
C VAL A 144 4.33 -16.78 -12.44
N LEU A 145 3.08 -17.20 -12.21
CA LEU A 145 2.74 -18.13 -11.13
C LEU A 145 3.51 -19.46 -11.23
N GLN A 146 3.66 -20.00 -12.44
CA GLN A 146 4.38 -21.25 -12.70
C GLN A 146 5.91 -21.13 -12.57
N LYS A 147 6.43 -19.90 -12.41
CA LYS A 147 7.86 -19.64 -12.19
C LYS A 147 8.20 -19.59 -10.70
N LEU A 148 7.22 -19.27 -9.86
CA LEU A 148 7.38 -19.35 -8.41
C LEU A 148 7.60 -20.80 -8.00
N LYS A 149 8.54 -21.01 -7.08
CA LYS A 149 8.73 -22.29 -6.38
C LYS A 149 7.60 -22.49 -5.38
N GLU A 150 7.29 -21.45 -4.62
CA GLU A 150 6.18 -21.49 -3.66
C GLU A 150 5.65 -20.08 -3.37
N TYR A 151 4.39 -19.98 -2.95
CA TYR A 151 3.77 -18.72 -2.53
C TYR A 151 2.77 -18.94 -1.39
N ARG A 152 2.35 -17.85 -0.74
CA ARG A 152 1.27 -17.87 0.26
C ARG A 152 0.26 -16.76 0.01
N LEU A 153 -1.02 -17.11 0.08
CA LEU A 153 -2.10 -16.13 0.20
C LEU A 153 -2.19 -15.66 1.65
N ILE A 154 -1.76 -14.43 1.92
CA ILE A 154 -1.69 -13.88 3.28
C ILE A 154 -2.88 -13.00 3.65
N GLY A 155 -3.78 -12.75 2.70
CA GLY A 155 -4.95 -11.90 2.91
C GLY A 155 -4.58 -10.47 3.28
N ASN A 156 -5.52 -9.75 3.86
CA ASN A 156 -5.32 -8.37 4.27
C ASN A 156 -4.60 -8.26 5.62
N PHE A 157 -3.32 -8.61 5.63
CA PHE A 157 -2.49 -8.57 6.84
C PHE A 157 -2.33 -7.16 7.43
N ARG A 158 -2.42 -6.12 6.60
CA ARG A 158 -2.37 -4.71 7.03
C ARG A 158 -3.59 -4.35 7.88
N LYS A 159 -4.79 -4.79 7.49
CA LYS A 159 -6.00 -4.66 8.30
C LYS A 159 -5.87 -5.37 9.65
N ALA A 160 -5.35 -6.60 9.64
CA ALA A 160 -5.15 -7.38 10.86
C ALA A 160 -4.17 -6.68 11.82
N PHE A 161 -3.04 -6.19 11.30
CA PHE A 161 -2.07 -5.39 12.04
C PHE A 161 -2.66 -4.09 12.59
N TYR A 162 -3.43 -3.36 11.79
CA TYR A 162 -4.14 -2.16 12.22
C TYR A 162 -5.08 -2.47 13.40
N LYS A 163 -5.91 -3.51 13.29
CA LYS A 163 -6.85 -3.91 14.34
C LYS A 163 -6.14 -4.24 15.66
N LYS A 164 -5.03 -4.99 15.61
CA LYS A 164 -4.22 -5.30 16.80
C LYS A 164 -3.70 -4.04 17.50
N ASN A 165 -3.43 -2.98 16.74
CA ASN A 165 -2.83 -1.75 17.24
C ASN A 165 -3.82 -0.57 17.25
N LYS A 166 -5.14 -0.85 17.29
CA LYS A 166 -6.18 0.18 17.11
C LYS A 166 -6.01 1.37 18.06
N THR A 167 -5.73 1.14 19.34
CA THR A 167 -5.54 2.22 20.33
C THR A 167 -4.38 3.15 19.99
N PHE A 168 -3.26 2.62 19.48
CA PHE A 168 -2.14 3.45 19.02
C PHE A 168 -2.60 4.34 17.87
N TYR A 169 -3.30 3.75 16.90
CA TYR A 169 -3.76 4.44 15.70
C TYR A 169 -4.88 5.45 15.95
N ASP A 170 -5.79 5.19 16.88
CA ASP A 170 -6.83 6.13 17.28
C ASP A 170 -6.18 7.40 17.88
N ASN A 171 -5.12 7.24 18.71
CA ASN A 171 -4.36 8.36 19.24
C ASN A 171 -3.56 9.10 18.16
N LEU A 172 -2.96 8.37 17.22
CA LEU A 172 -2.24 8.94 16.09
C LEU A 172 -3.18 9.81 15.23
N VAL A 173 -4.32 9.27 14.80
CA VAL A 173 -5.32 10.01 14.02
C VAL A 173 -5.84 11.22 14.79
N LYS A 174 -6.14 11.07 16.08
CA LYS A 174 -6.55 12.21 16.92
C LYS A 174 -5.52 13.34 16.91
N SER A 175 -4.25 13.00 17.08
CA SER A 175 -3.14 13.96 17.21
C SER A 175 -2.58 14.49 15.90
N LYS A 176 -2.78 13.80 14.78
CA LYS A 176 -2.24 14.18 13.46
C LYS A 176 -3.29 14.63 12.45
N ILE A 177 -4.55 14.26 12.65
CA ILE A 177 -5.63 14.52 11.70
C ILE A 177 -6.76 15.31 12.38
N VAL A 178 -7.44 14.72 13.36
CA VAL A 178 -8.69 15.26 13.93
C VAL A 178 -8.50 16.67 14.48
N LYS A 179 -7.40 16.93 15.20
CA LYS A 179 -7.15 18.23 15.82
C LYS A 179 -7.03 19.41 14.84
N TYR A 180 -6.86 19.14 13.55
CA TYR A 180 -6.73 20.15 12.49
C TYR A 180 -8.01 20.34 11.69
N LEU A 181 -9.06 19.58 11.99
CA LEU A 181 -10.33 19.62 11.26
C LEU A 181 -11.47 20.05 12.19
N PRO A 182 -12.44 20.84 11.68
CA PRO A 182 -13.66 21.15 12.42
C PRO A 182 -14.43 19.89 12.85
N GLU A 183 -14.96 19.91 14.06
CA GLU A 183 -15.78 18.82 14.61
C GLU A 183 -17.17 18.76 13.96
N ASN A 184 -17.85 17.62 14.11
CA ASN A 184 -19.24 17.38 13.68
C ASN A 184 -19.51 17.54 12.16
N LYS A 185 -18.49 17.36 11.33
CA LYS A 185 -18.59 17.34 9.87
C LYS A 185 -18.24 15.97 9.32
N LYS A 186 -18.89 15.58 8.21
CA LYS A 186 -18.49 14.37 7.48
C LYS A 186 -17.11 14.59 6.86
N THR A 187 -16.24 13.59 6.93
CA THR A 187 -14.87 13.69 6.40
C THR A 187 -14.72 12.90 5.11
N ILE A 188 -14.30 13.58 4.05
CA ILE A 188 -13.96 13.01 2.75
C ILE A 188 -12.45 12.79 2.69
N LEU A 189 -12.00 11.61 2.26
CA LEU A 189 -10.62 11.40 1.80
C LEU A 189 -10.56 11.47 0.29
N TYR A 190 -9.74 12.37 -0.24
CA TYR A 190 -9.31 12.35 -1.63
C TYR A 190 -7.88 11.81 -1.74
N ALA A 191 -7.72 10.62 -2.34
CA ALA A 191 -6.44 9.91 -2.47
C ALA A 191 -6.09 9.62 -3.95
N PRO A 192 -5.66 10.64 -4.71
CA PRO A 192 -5.34 10.48 -6.13
C PRO A 192 -4.04 9.71 -6.36
N THR A 193 -3.98 8.96 -7.46
CA THR A 193 -2.73 8.39 -7.96
C THR A 193 -1.80 9.46 -8.53
N TRP A 194 -0.59 9.07 -8.92
CA TRP A 194 0.39 9.93 -9.61
C TRP A 194 0.39 9.67 -11.11
N LYS A 195 1.04 10.57 -11.88
CA LYS A 195 1.18 10.43 -13.34
C LYS A 195 2.21 9.36 -13.69
N ASP A 196 1.79 8.11 -13.63
CA ASP A 196 2.53 6.95 -14.11
C ASP A 196 2.40 6.78 -15.63
N LYS A 197 2.94 5.68 -16.15
CA LYS A 197 2.89 5.36 -17.59
C LYS A 197 1.46 5.11 -18.09
N GLU A 198 0.50 4.78 -17.21
CA GLU A 198 -0.92 4.59 -17.57
C GLU A 198 -1.70 5.92 -17.59
N SER A 199 -1.08 7.06 -17.20
CA SER A 199 -1.71 8.39 -17.17
C SER A 199 -3.08 8.37 -16.47
N SER A 200 -3.11 7.72 -15.30
CA SER A 200 -4.33 7.38 -14.56
C SER A 200 -4.72 8.39 -13.48
N THR A 201 -3.87 9.39 -13.21
CA THR A 201 -4.10 10.38 -12.13
C THR A 201 -5.12 11.44 -12.49
N SER A 202 -6.12 11.59 -11.63
CA SER A 202 -7.13 12.67 -11.66
C SER A 202 -6.63 13.99 -11.07
N PHE A 203 -5.44 14.01 -10.45
CA PHE A 203 -5.00 15.10 -9.58
C PHE A 203 -5.02 16.47 -10.25
N TYR A 204 -4.42 16.59 -11.42
CA TYR A 204 -4.29 17.88 -12.11
C TYR A 204 -5.61 18.43 -12.65
N ASP A 205 -6.59 17.57 -12.89
CA ASP A 205 -7.91 17.96 -13.43
C ASP A 205 -8.98 18.13 -12.34
N ALA A 206 -8.89 17.40 -11.24
CA ALA A 206 -9.92 17.35 -10.21
C ALA A 206 -9.55 18.07 -8.92
N ALA A 207 -8.27 18.08 -8.51
CA ALA A 207 -7.90 18.49 -7.15
C ALA A 207 -8.29 19.94 -6.83
N LEU A 208 -8.09 20.87 -7.77
CA LEU A 208 -8.49 22.26 -7.60
C LEU A 208 -10.01 22.40 -7.44
N LEU A 209 -10.78 21.73 -8.30
CA LEU A 209 -12.25 21.77 -8.24
C LEU A 209 -12.79 21.18 -6.94
N ILE A 210 -12.20 20.08 -6.47
CA ILE A 210 -12.54 19.47 -5.18
C ILE A 210 -12.33 20.48 -4.06
N VAL A 211 -11.18 21.13 -3.97
CA VAL A 211 -10.90 22.09 -2.88
C VAL A 211 -11.75 23.37 -2.99
N GLU A 212 -11.88 23.93 -4.19
CA GLU A 212 -12.61 25.18 -4.42
C GLU A 212 -14.12 25.03 -4.19
N LYS A 213 -14.70 23.88 -4.55
CA LYS A 213 -16.14 23.61 -4.46
C LYS A 213 -16.56 22.92 -3.16
N LEU A 214 -15.62 22.63 -2.25
CA LEU A 214 -15.90 21.96 -0.97
C LEU A 214 -17.00 22.70 -0.18
N PRO A 215 -18.14 22.05 0.12
CA PRO A 215 -19.18 22.61 0.97
C PRO A 215 -18.71 22.74 2.43
N ASP A 216 -19.32 23.64 3.18
CA ASP A 216 -18.94 23.91 4.56
C ASP A 216 -19.32 22.76 5.51
N GLU A 217 -20.22 21.87 5.12
CA GLU A 217 -20.68 20.72 5.90
C GLU A 217 -19.67 19.55 5.89
N TYR A 218 -18.66 19.61 5.01
CA TYR A 218 -17.65 18.57 4.85
C TYR A 218 -16.29 19.02 5.35
N ASN A 219 -15.53 18.06 5.86
CA ASN A 219 -14.08 18.11 5.93
C ASN A 219 -13.49 17.38 4.72
N LEU A 220 -12.34 17.85 4.24
CA LEU A 220 -11.59 17.23 3.16
C LEU A 220 -10.16 16.93 3.61
N ILE A 221 -9.78 15.67 3.56
CA ILE A 221 -8.40 15.22 3.68
C ILE A 221 -7.90 14.89 2.28
N ILE A 222 -6.75 15.44 1.91
CA ILE A 222 -6.12 15.20 0.61
C ILE A 222 -4.80 14.48 0.88
N LYS A 223 -4.69 13.27 0.36
CA LYS A 223 -3.49 12.44 0.48
C LYS A 223 -2.93 12.15 -0.91
N PRO A 224 -2.13 13.05 -1.50
CA PRO A 224 -1.51 12.78 -2.79
C PRO A 224 -0.51 11.64 -2.66
N HIS A 225 -0.28 10.92 -3.76
CA HIS A 225 0.80 9.95 -3.82
C HIS A 225 2.17 10.66 -3.69
N PRO A 226 3.16 10.11 -2.94
CA PRO A 226 4.46 10.74 -2.72
C PRO A 226 5.16 11.23 -4.01
N ASN A 227 5.11 10.44 -5.08
CA ASN A 227 5.67 10.81 -6.39
C ASN A 227 5.07 12.05 -7.07
N ILE A 228 3.88 12.52 -6.68
CA ILE A 228 3.34 13.80 -7.20
C ILE A 228 4.21 14.96 -6.71
N LEU A 229 4.60 14.94 -5.43
CA LEU A 229 5.37 16.00 -4.77
C LEU A 229 6.71 16.23 -5.46
N LEU A 230 7.35 15.14 -5.90
CA LEU A 230 8.66 15.17 -6.53
C LEU A 230 8.65 15.72 -7.97
N ARG A 231 7.50 15.68 -8.65
CA ARG A 231 7.44 15.96 -10.10
C ARG A 231 6.98 17.37 -10.45
N ASP A 232 6.18 18.00 -9.60
CA ASP A 232 5.65 19.35 -9.85
C ASP A 232 5.60 20.19 -8.56
N PRO A 233 6.77 20.61 -8.04
CA PRO A 233 6.84 21.34 -6.77
C PRO A 233 6.12 22.68 -6.82
N ALA A 234 6.14 23.38 -7.98
CA ALA A 234 5.49 24.67 -8.13
C ALA A 234 3.95 24.56 -8.09
N PHE A 235 3.38 23.54 -8.75
CA PHE A 235 1.95 23.25 -8.61
C PHE A 235 1.60 22.90 -7.17
N MET A 236 2.41 22.06 -6.51
CA MET A 236 2.16 21.63 -5.14
C MET A 236 2.23 22.79 -4.14
N GLU A 237 3.13 23.75 -4.33
CA GLU A 237 3.19 24.96 -3.50
C GLU A 237 1.89 25.77 -3.60
N LYS A 238 1.43 26.05 -4.83
CA LYS A 238 0.16 26.75 -5.06
C LYS A 238 -1.03 25.97 -4.51
N PHE A 239 -1.05 24.66 -4.69
CA PHE A 239 -2.10 23.78 -4.21
C PHE A 239 -2.14 23.71 -2.68
N SER A 240 -0.97 23.69 -2.03
CA SER A 240 -0.86 23.73 -0.57
C SER A 240 -1.45 25.03 -0.02
N LEU A 241 -1.11 26.17 -0.62
CA LEU A 241 -1.67 27.46 -0.22
C LEU A 241 -3.20 27.51 -0.36
N LEU A 242 -3.74 26.92 -1.43
CA LEU A 242 -5.19 26.80 -1.61
C LEU A 242 -5.84 25.97 -0.48
N CYS A 243 -5.20 24.86 -0.08
CA CYS A 243 -5.67 24.02 1.02
C CYS A 243 -5.62 24.77 2.37
N GLU A 244 -4.52 25.46 2.65
CA GLU A 244 -4.31 26.21 3.90
C GLU A 244 -5.31 27.35 4.10
N ASN A 245 -5.80 27.94 3.00
CA ASN A 245 -6.82 28.98 3.04
C ASN A 245 -8.22 28.47 3.45
N ARG A 246 -8.40 27.17 3.63
CA ARG A 246 -9.68 26.54 4.01
C ARG A 246 -9.55 25.78 5.32
N GLN A 247 -10.29 26.22 6.33
CA GLN A 247 -10.28 25.60 7.66
C GLN A 247 -10.76 24.14 7.66
N ASN A 248 -11.58 23.74 6.68
CA ASN A 248 -12.12 22.38 6.55
C ASN A 248 -11.33 21.51 5.55
N THR A 249 -10.10 21.90 5.20
CA THR A 249 -9.23 21.13 4.30
C THR A 249 -7.90 20.81 4.99
N LEU A 250 -7.42 19.59 4.82
CA LEU A 250 -6.12 19.13 5.33
C LEU A 250 -5.36 18.38 4.24
N LEU A 251 -4.23 18.92 3.80
CA LEU A 251 -3.28 18.25 2.91
C LEU A 251 -2.27 17.45 3.74
N ILE A 252 -2.19 16.13 3.51
CA ILE A 252 -1.29 15.23 4.23
C ILE A 252 -0.28 14.55 3.29
N ASN A 253 0.95 15.03 3.33
CA ASN A 253 2.06 14.45 2.56
C ASN A 253 2.70 13.26 3.32
N ASP A 254 2.91 13.43 4.62
CA ASP A 254 3.71 12.50 5.44
C ASP A 254 2.84 11.70 6.41
N PHE A 255 1.92 10.89 5.88
CA PHE A 255 1.11 9.96 6.67
C PHE A 255 1.11 8.58 6.03
N PRO A 256 2.11 7.72 6.31
CA PRO A 256 2.33 6.50 5.54
C PRO A 256 1.22 5.45 5.73
N THR A 257 0.60 5.40 6.91
CA THR A 257 -0.37 4.35 7.25
C THR A 257 -1.79 4.67 6.79
N ILE A 258 -2.40 3.81 5.96
CA ILE A 258 -3.70 4.15 5.34
C ILE A 258 -4.91 3.70 6.15
N TYR A 259 -4.84 2.55 6.83
CA TYR A 259 -5.98 1.96 7.54
C TYR A 259 -6.57 2.84 8.64
N PRO A 260 -5.78 3.52 9.49
CA PRO A 260 -6.30 4.45 10.48
C PRO A 260 -7.09 5.60 9.85
N LEU A 261 -6.61 6.09 8.70
CA LEU A 261 -7.26 7.18 7.98
C LEU A 261 -8.58 6.72 7.35
N LEU A 262 -8.59 5.51 6.77
CA LEU A 262 -9.79 4.92 6.18
C LEU A 262 -10.88 4.56 7.22
N ASP A 263 -10.48 4.20 8.45
CA ASP A 263 -11.43 4.00 9.55
C ASP A 263 -12.15 5.31 9.92
N TYR A 264 -11.37 6.40 9.98
CA TYR A 264 -11.81 7.73 10.39
C TYR A 264 -12.75 8.43 9.40
N ILE A 265 -12.54 8.26 8.11
CA ILE A 265 -13.31 8.98 7.08
C ILE A 265 -14.74 8.44 6.92
N ASP A 266 -15.60 9.25 6.32
CA ASP A 266 -16.97 8.87 5.95
C ASP A 266 -17.09 8.50 4.47
N ILE A 267 -16.32 9.16 3.61
CA ILE A 267 -16.42 9.04 2.14
C ILE A 267 -15.03 8.97 1.54
N TYR A 268 -14.84 8.06 0.58
CA TYR A 268 -13.62 7.94 -0.21
C TYR A 268 -13.84 8.49 -1.63
N ILE A 269 -12.93 9.36 -2.08
CA ILE A 269 -12.78 9.77 -3.47
C ILE A 269 -11.40 9.32 -3.95
N GLY A 270 -11.36 8.59 -5.05
CA GLY A 270 -10.10 8.15 -5.65
C GLY A 270 -10.21 7.96 -7.14
N ASP A 271 -9.10 7.53 -7.74
CA ASP A 271 -9.04 7.07 -9.13
C ASP A 271 -8.58 5.60 -9.12
N HIS A 272 -7.46 5.26 -9.75
CA HIS A 272 -6.94 3.91 -9.89
C HIS A 272 -5.95 3.52 -8.76
N SER A 273 -6.15 4.05 -7.55
CA SER A 273 -5.25 3.84 -6.40
C SER A 273 -5.48 2.51 -5.71
N SER A 274 -4.40 1.85 -5.28
CA SER A 274 -4.48 0.65 -4.42
C SER A 274 -5.14 0.95 -3.07
N VAL A 275 -5.13 2.20 -2.62
CA VAL A 275 -5.85 2.65 -1.42
C VAL A 275 -7.36 2.38 -1.53
N GLY A 276 -7.93 2.44 -2.74
CA GLY A 276 -9.34 2.12 -2.93
C GLY A 276 -9.64 0.66 -2.61
N TYR A 277 -8.72 -0.28 -2.91
CA TYR A 277 -8.85 -1.66 -2.47
C TYR A 277 -8.78 -1.77 -0.94
N ASP A 278 -7.88 -1.03 -0.28
CA ASP A 278 -7.83 -0.99 1.19
C ASP A 278 -9.15 -0.48 1.81
N CYS A 279 -9.78 0.51 1.19
CA CYS A 279 -11.05 1.11 1.63
C CYS A 279 -12.23 0.13 1.61
N LEU A 280 -12.18 -0.94 0.79
CA LEU A 280 -13.19 -2.00 0.79
C LEU A 280 -13.34 -2.65 2.18
N SER A 281 -12.28 -2.63 3.00
CA SER A 281 -12.27 -3.16 4.37
C SER A 281 -13.24 -2.49 5.32
N PHE A 282 -13.69 -1.28 4.99
CA PHE A 282 -14.55 -0.43 5.82
C PHE A 282 -15.94 -0.21 5.22
N ASN A 283 -16.17 -0.69 3.99
CA ASN A 283 -17.44 -0.55 3.27
C ASN A 283 -17.98 0.90 3.27
N LYS A 284 -17.08 1.89 3.16
CA LYS A 284 -17.43 3.30 3.08
C LYS A 284 -17.95 3.63 1.67
N PRO A 285 -18.84 4.62 1.51
CA PRO A 285 -19.17 5.20 0.21
C PRO A 285 -17.92 5.58 -0.59
N MET A 286 -17.88 5.17 -1.85
CA MET A 286 -16.74 5.37 -2.74
C MET A 286 -17.17 6.08 -4.01
N PHE A 287 -16.38 7.08 -4.42
CA PHE A 287 -16.57 7.82 -5.67
C PHE A 287 -15.28 7.76 -6.50
N PHE A 288 -15.39 7.33 -7.75
CA PHE A 288 -14.24 7.08 -8.61
C PHE A 288 -14.16 8.08 -9.75
N LEU A 289 -13.03 8.79 -9.82
CA LEU A 289 -12.74 9.77 -10.85
C LEU A 289 -12.25 9.06 -12.11
N ASN A 290 -13.17 8.76 -13.03
CA ASN A 290 -12.88 8.02 -14.26
C ASN A 290 -12.54 8.99 -15.42
N GLN A 291 -11.35 9.57 -15.36
CA GLN A 291 -10.94 10.59 -16.34
C GLN A 291 -10.77 10.06 -17.77
N ASN A 292 -10.43 8.77 -17.89
CA ASN A 292 -10.19 8.11 -19.18
C ASN A 292 -11.44 7.37 -19.68
N GLU A 293 -12.57 7.50 -18.98
CA GLU A 293 -13.85 6.85 -19.30
C GLU A 293 -13.73 5.34 -19.60
N ARG A 294 -12.87 4.65 -18.84
CA ARG A 294 -12.67 3.19 -18.96
C ARG A 294 -13.92 2.47 -18.45
N ASP A 295 -14.45 1.52 -19.22
CA ASP A 295 -15.60 0.72 -18.78
C ASP A 295 -15.14 -0.36 -17.79
N PRO A 296 -15.54 -0.33 -16.51
CA PRO A 296 -15.04 -1.26 -15.51
C PRO A 296 -15.60 -2.68 -15.62
N TYR A 297 -16.61 -2.91 -16.48
CA TYR A 297 -17.13 -4.24 -16.80
C TYR A 297 -16.38 -4.92 -17.94
N LEU A 298 -15.71 -4.12 -18.80
CA LEU A 298 -14.94 -4.63 -19.94
C LEU A 298 -13.42 -4.53 -19.72
N ASP A 299 -12.99 -3.58 -18.90
CA ASP A 299 -11.58 -3.29 -18.64
C ASP A 299 -11.19 -3.63 -17.20
N ARG A 300 -10.38 -4.67 -17.06
CA ARG A 300 -9.84 -5.11 -15.76
C ARG A 300 -8.97 -4.06 -15.08
N GLY A 301 -8.42 -3.10 -15.84
CA GLY A 301 -7.66 -1.99 -15.26
C GLY A 301 -8.52 -0.90 -14.62
N ALA A 302 -9.85 -1.07 -14.59
CA ALA A 302 -10.80 -0.22 -13.86
C ALA A 302 -11.75 -1.05 -12.97
N TYR A 303 -11.44 -2.32 -12.70
CA TYR A 303 -12.34 -3.26 -12.06
C TYR A 303 -12.87 -2.79 -10.69
N LEU A 304 -12.04 -2.08 -9.92
CA LEU A 304 -12.42 -1.50 -8.64
C LEU A 304 -13.56 -0.48 -8.75
N HIS A 305 -13.68 0.24 -9.87
CA HIS A 305 -14.68 1.29 -10.04
C HIS A 305 -16.13 0.79 -9.93
N ARG A 306 -16.35 -0.53 -10.11
CA ARG A 306 -17.65 -1.19 -9.86
C ARG A 306 -18.13 -1.06 -8.41
N CYS A 307 -17.24 -0.72 -7.48
CA CYS A 307 -17.51 -0.63 -6.05
C CYS A 307 -18.03 0.74 -5.60
N GLY A 308 -18.29 1.68 -6.52
CA GLY A 308 -18.72 3.02 -6.18
C GLY A 308 -19.32 3.78 -7.35
N THR A 309 -19.70 5.02 -7.10
CA THR A 309 -20.25 5.91 -8.12
C THR A 309 -19.11 6.49 -8.96
N GLU A 310 -19.16 6.25 -10.27
CA GLU A 310 -18.22 6.85 -11.20
C GLU A 310 -18.56 8.32 -11.49
N ILE A 311 -17.52 9.15 -11.56
CA ILE A 311 -17.62 10.57 -11.91
C ILE A 311 -16.69 10.82 -13.10
N LYS A 312 -17.27 11.26 -14.21
CA LYS A 312 -16.52 11.57 -15.43
C LYS A 312 -15.88 12.95 -15.34
N LYS A 313 -14.84 13.18 -16.13
CA LYS A 313 -14.08 14.44 -16.14
C LYS A 313 -14.96 15.68 -16.32
N HIS A 314 -15.94 15.65 -17.23
CA HIS A 314 -16.85 16.77 -17.47
C HIS A 314 -17.80 17.06 -16.29
N GLN A 315 -17.86 16.18 -15.29
CA GLN A 315 -18.73 16.29 -14.11
C GLN A 315 -17.97 16.70 -12.84
N TYR A 316 -16.64 16.90 -12.90
CA TYR A 316 -15.85 17.23 -11.70
C TYR A 316 -16.29 18.54 -11.02
N ALA A 317 -16.85 19.49 -11.78
CA ALA A 317 -17.41 20.72 -11.22
C ALA A 317 -18.65 20.47 -10.34
N ASP A 318 -19.34 19.36 -10.54
CA ASP A 318 -20.58 18.97 -9.84
C ASP A 318 -20.35 17.82 -8.84
N ILE A 319 -19.09 17.55 -8.48
CA ILE A 319 -18.71 16.38 -7.66
C ILE A 319 -19.51 16.26 -6.36
N TYR A 320 -19.71 17.37 -5.65
CA TYR A 320 -20.45 17.37 -4.39
C TYR A 320 -21.95 17.16 -4.58
N SER A 321 -22.54 17.73 -5.64
CA SER A 321 -23.93 17.48 -6.02
C SER A 321 -24.15 16.00 -6.34
N ILE A 322 -23.19 15.36 -7.01
CA ILE A 322 -23.22 13.92 -7.28
C ILE A 322 -23.08 13.12 -5.99
N ILE A 323 -22.15 13.49 -5.10
CA ILE A 323 -22.00 12.83 -3.80
C ILE A 323 -23.32 12.84 -3.04
N GLU A 324 -23.93 14.02 -2.85
CA GLU A 324 -25.21 14.13 -2.14
C GLU A 324 -26.35 13.34 -2.79
N ALA A 325 -26.41 13.32 -4.12
CA ALA A 325 -27.46 12.61 -4.84
C ALA A 325 -27.37 11.07 -4.65
N PHE A 326 -26.15 10.52 -4.62
CA PHE A 326 -25.94 9.07 -4.58
C PHE A 326 -25.72 8.50 -3.19
N LEU A 327 -25.22 9.31 -2.25
CA LEU A 327 -24.88 8.88 -0.88
C LEU A 327 -26.04 8.16 -0.16
N PRO A 328 -27.32 8.60 -0.24
CA PRO A 328 -28.43 7.91 0.42
C PRO A 328 -28.68 6.48 -0.08
N SER A 329 -28.30 6.18 -1.32
CA SER A 329 -28.51 4.89 -1.99
C SER A 329 -27.26 4.02 -2.07
N ASP A 330 -26.11 4.54 -1.62
CA ASP A 330 -24.80 3.92 -1.76
C ASP A 330 -24.76 2.50 -1.18
N PHE A 331 -25.23 2.34 0.05
CA PHE A 331 -25.20 1.05 0.73
C PHE A 331 -26.00 -0.02 -0.03
N SER A 332 -27.24 0.30 -0.45
CA SER A 332 -28.08 -0.64 -1.20
C SER A 332 -27.51 -1.03 -2.56
N HIS A 333 -26.74 -0.14 -3.20
CA HIS A 333 -26.16 -0.42 -4.52
C HIS A 333 -24.83 -1.15 -4.44
N PHE A 334 -23.96 -0.77 -3.50
CA PHE A 334 -22.55 -1.15 -3.55
C PHE A 334 -22.08 -2.06 -2.43
N HIS A 335 -22.82 -2.22 -1.32
CA HIS A 335 -22.37 -3.04 -0.19
C HIS A 335 -21.98 -4.47 -0.59
N GLU A 336 -22.87 -5.16 -1.29
CA GLU A 336 -22.63 -6.54 -1.75
C GLU A 336 -21.50 -6.62 -2.78
N ILE A 337 -21.36 -5.60 -3.63
CA ILE A 337 -20.28 -5.53 -4.63
C ILE A 337 -18.94 -5.35 -3.93
N ARG A 338 -18.86 -4.44 -2.95
CA ARG A 338 -17.67 -4.21 -2.12
C ARG A 338 -17.26 -5.44 -1.34
N ASN A 339 -18.21 -6.14 -0.71
CA ASN A 339 -17.93 -7.37 0.02
C ASN A 339 -17.37 -8.46 -0.90
N LYS A 340 -17.98 -8.67 -2.08
CA LYS A 340 -17.48 -9.64 -3.07
C LYS A 340 -16.10 -9.25 -3.59
N MET A 341 -15.87 -7.97 -3.84
CA MET A 341 -14.56 -7.47 -4.27
C MET A 341 -13.50 -7.64 -3.19
N ALA A 342 -13.81 -7.31 -1.93
CA ALA A 342 -12.91 -7.52 -0.80
C ALA A 342 -12.55 -9.00 -0.64
N GLN A 343 -13.54 -9.89 -0.77
CA GLN A 343 -13.34 -11.33 -0.71
C GLN A 343 -12.47 -11.84 -1.87
N TYR A 344 -12.65 -11.31 -3.08
CA TYR A 344 -11.82 -11.67 -4.23
C TYR A 344 -10.37 -11.17 -4.08
N CYS A 345 -10.21 -9.94 -3.59
CA CYS A 345 -8.92 -9.29 -3.40
C CYS A 345 -8.10 -9.90 -2.25
N PHE A 346 -8.74 -10.13 -1.11
CA PHE A 346 -8.06 -10.47 0.15
C PHE A 346 -8.44 -11.83 0.74
N GLY A 347 -9.46 -12.50 0.20
CA GLY A 347 -10.01 -13.69 0.83
C GLY A 347 -10.68 -13.40 2.18
N PRO A 348 -10.96 -14.46 2.98
CA PRO A 348 -11.51 -14.28 4.32
C PRO A 348 -10.50 -13.56 5.22
N GLU A 349 -11.01 -12.83 6.21
CA GLU A 349 -10.16 -12.17 7.20
C GLU A 349 -9.41 -13.22 8.03
N LYS A 350 -8.09 -13.05 8.17
CA LYS A 350 -7.21 -13.96 8.89
C LYS A 350 -6.68 -13.30 10.15
N GLU A 351 -6.57 -14.08 11.21
CA GLU A 351 -5.92 -13.66 12.45
C GLU A 351 -4.40 -13.55 12.25
N ILE A 352 -3.76 -12.66 13.00
CA ILE A 352 -2.30 -12.43 12.90
C ILE A 352 -1.49 -13.72 13.07
N GLU A 353 -1.92 -14.59 13.97
CA GLU A 353 -1.24 -15.86 14.23
C GLU A 353 -1.37 -16.85 13.05
N GLU A 354 -2.49 -16.81 12.32
CA GLU A 354 -2.67 -17.61 11.10
C GLU A 354 -1.77 -17.08 9.98
N ILE A 355 -1.71 -15.76 9.82
CA ILE A 355 -0.84 -15.09 8.84
C ILE A 355 0.62 -15.44 9.14
N LYS A 356 1.04 -15.31 10.39
CA LYS A 356 2.39 -15.65 10.85
C LYS A 356 2.75 -17.10 10.52
N LYS A 357 1.92 -18.06 10.94
CA LYS A 357 2.14 -19.49 10.67
C LYS A 357 2.20 -19.83 9.18
N SER A 358 1.37 -19.17 8.36
CA SER A 358 1.38 -19.33 6.91
C SER A 358 2.73 -18.93 6.31
N ILE A 359 3.28 -17.81 6.76
CA ILE A 359 4.59 -17.31 6.32
C ILE A 359 5.74 -18.17 6.89
N GLU A 360 5.67 -18.58 8.16
CA GLU A 360 6.66 -19.49 8.76
C GLU A 360 6.72 -20.84 8.04
N SER A 361 5.57 -21.35 7.61
CA SER A 361 5.50 -22.54 6.75
C SER A 361 6.20 -22.31 5.41
N LEU A 362 6.03 -21.15 4.77
CA LEU A 362 6.77 -20.81 3.56
C LEU A 362 8.28 -20.79 3.82
N LEU A 363 8.73 -20.16 4.92
CA LEU A 363 10.14 -20.12 5.30
C LEU A 363 10.73 -21.52 5.51
N SER A 364 9.94 -22.48 5.98
CA SER A 364 10.38 -23.88 6.15
C SER A 364 10.60 -24.64 4.83
N THR A 365 10.11 -24.11 3.70
CA THR A 365 10.32 -24.67 2.36
C THR A 365 11.59 -24.14 1.67
N LEU A 366 12.24 -23.14 2.26
CA LEU A 366 13.48 -22.62 1.74
C LEU A 366 14.57 -23.71 1.88
N PRO A 367 15.42 -23.90 0.85
CA PRO A 367 16.51 -24.87 0.96
C PRO A 367 17.48 -24.45 2.06
N ASP A 368 18.15 -25.44 2.67
CA ASP A 368 19.11 -25.21 3.75
C ASP A 368 20.23 -24.23 3.35
N LYS A 369 20.83 -23.61 4.37
CA LYS A 369 21.85 -22.54 4.29
C LYS A 369 23.05 -22.85 3.38
N GLU A 370 23.31 -24.13 3.13
CA GLU A 370 24.41 -24.59 2.28
C GLU A 370 23.92 -24.81 0.84
N LEU A 371 23.97 -23.75 0.05
CA LEU A 371 23.94 -23.88 -1.40
C LEU A 371 25.24 -23.33 -1.99
N ASN A 372 26.04 -24.24 -2.54
CA ASN A 372 27.10 -23.92 -3.48
C ASN A 372 26.51 -23.09 -4.62
N PHE A 373 27.18 -22.01 -5.00
CA PHE A 373 26.87 -21.19 -6.19
C PHE A 373 27.10 -21.92 -7.53
N PHE A 374 27.14 -23.26 -7.52
CA PHE A 374 27.46 -24.12 -8.67
C PHE A 374 26.40 -25.20 -8.88
#